data_AF-A0A6N3FCL2-F1
#
_entry.id   AF-A0A6N3FCL2-F1
#
_cell.length_a   1.000
_cell.length_b   1.000
_cell.length_c   1.000
_cell.angle_alpha   90.00
_cell.angle_beta   90.00
_cell.angle_gamma   90.00
#
_symmetry.space_group_name_H-M   'P 1'
#
loop_
_entity.id
_entity.type
_entity.pdbx_description
1 polymer ?
#
loop_
_entity_poly.entity_id
_entity_poly.type
_entity_poly.pdbx_seq_one_letter_code
_entity_poly.pdbx_strand_id
1 'polypeptide(L)'
;MAFGNKEDKQRKKEEEQARKIQKILDKYELGNLSDEYARAVGNISSVLAGNSMIEFGTTLSGKAEDVAKLTYFNALVQQNWILIRQMDEISKKLDKLIEK
;
A
#
# COMPACT_ATOMS: atom_id res chain seq x y z
N MET A 1 3.79 -39.57 -2.77
CA MET A 1 2.83 -38.45 -2.94
C MET A 1 3.23 -37.32 -1.99
N ALA A 2 3.94 -36.28 -2.46
CA ALA A 2 4.34 -35.14 -1.63
C ALA A 2 4.35 -33.81 -2.41
N PHE A 3 3.61 -33.73 -3.52
CA PHE A 3 3.58 -32.55 -4.41
C PHE A 3 2.37 -31.61 -4.15
N GLY A 4 1.25 -32.09 -3.58
CA GLY A 4 0.08 -31.23 -3.30
C GLY A 4 0.31 -30.19 -2.19
N ASN A 5 1.10 -30.51 -1.15
CA ASN A 5 1.22 -29.66 0.04
C ASN A 5 2.00 -28.35 -0.19
N LYS A 6 2.92 -28.32 -1.18
CA LYS A 6 3.69 -27.10 -1.48
C LYS A 6 2.90 -26.12 -2.34
N GLU A 7 2.23 -26.61 -3.38
CA GLU A 7 1.42 -25.77 -4.26
C GLU A 7 0.21 -25.17 -3.54
N ASP A 8 -0.49 -25.95 -2.71
CA ASP A 8 -1.62 -25.45 -1.93
C ASP A 8 -1.21 -24.37 -0.93
N LYS A 9 -0.01 -24.51 -0.36
CA LYS A 9 0.56 -23.53 0.57
C LYS A 9 1.01 -22.25 -0.15
N GLN A 10 1.47 -22.37 -1.40
CA GLN A 10 1.82 -21.24 -2.26
C GLN A 10 0.56 -20.44 -2.63
N ARG A 11 -0.47 -21.13 -3.15
CA ARG A 11 -1.76 -20.52 -3.53
C ARG A 11 -2.42 -19.80 -2.37
N LYS A 12 -2.43 -20.40 -1.17
CA LYS A 12 -2.95 -19.74 0.04
C LYS A 12 -2.23 -18.45 0.39
N LYS A 13 -0.90 -18.40 0.23
CA LYS A 13 -0.12 -17.18 0.48
C LYS A 13 -0.44 -16.10 -0.53
N GLU A 14 -0.56 -16.47 -1.80
CA GLU A 14 -0.90 -15.54 -2.89
C GLU A 14 -2.32 -14.98 -2.71
N GLU A 15 -3.30 -15.82 -2.35
CA GLU A 15 -4.65 -15.37 -2.02
C GLU A 15 -4.68 -14.44 -0.80
N GLU A 16 -3.90 -14.75 0.24
CA GLU A 16 -3.82 -13.91 1.43
C GLU A 16 -3.18 -12.56 1.13
N GLN A 17 -2.13 -12.55 0.29
CA GLN A 17 -1.51 -11.31 -0.19
C GLN A 17 -2.50 -10.49 -1.04
N ALA A 18 -3.20 -11.11 -1.98
CA ALA A 18 -4.21 -10.44 -2.79
C ALA A 18 -5.30 -9.81 -1.92
N ARG A 19 -5.79 -10.53 -0.90
CA ARG A 19 -6.77 -9.98 0.06
C ARG A 19 -6.21 -8.82 0.88
N LYS A 20 -4.95 -8.86 1.28
CA LYS A 20 -4.31 -7.75 2.01
C LYS A 20 -4.21 -6.51 1.13
N ILE A 21 -3.77 -6.68 -0.12
CA ILE A 21 -3.70 -5.60 -1.11
C ILE A 21 -5.09 -4.98 -1.32
N GLN A 22 -6.12 -5.81 -1.53
CA GLN A 22 -7.49 -5.31 -1.70
C GLN A 22 -7.95 -4.47 -0.50
N LYS A 23 -7.72 -4.94 0.73
CA LYS A 23 -8.07 -4.18 1.94
C LYS A 23 -7.37 -2.82 2.01
N ILE A 24 -6.12 -2.74 1.57
CA ILE A 24 -5.37 -1.48 1.54
C ILE A 24 -5.95 -0.55 0.49
N LEU A 25 -6.23 -1.08 -0.71
CA LEU A 25 -6.87 -0.31 -1.77
C LEU A 25 -8.21 0.24 -1.30
N ASP A 26 -9.05 -0.58 -0.66
CA ASP A 26 -10.34 -0.14 -0.13
C ASP A 26 -10.16 0.92 0.97
N LYS A 27 -9.23 0.70 1.92
CA LYS A 27 -8.96 1.62 3.03
C LYS A 27 -8.56 3.02 2.56
N TYR A 28 -7.81 3.09 1.46
CA TYR A 28 -7.34 4.36 0.89
C TYR A 28 -8.18 4.84 -0.29
N GLU A 29 -9.31 4.20 -0.60
CA GLU A 29 -10.21 4.54 -1.71
C GLU A 29 -9.50 4.48 -3.09
N LEU A 30 -8.65 3.47 -3.27
CA LEU A 30 -7.84 3.17 -4.46
C LEU A 30 -8.34 1.93 -5.22
N GLY A 31 -9.55 1.45 -4.94
CA GLY A 31 -10.09 0.19 -5.49
C GLY A 31 -10.31 0.17 -7.02
N ASN A 32 -10.13 1.30 -7.68
CA ASN A 32 -10.31 1.51 -9.12
C ASN A 32 -8.99 1.79 -9.87
N LEU A 33 -7.84 1.55 -9.22
CA LEU A 33 -6.53 1.58 -9.85
C LEU A 33 -6.36 0.40 -10.82
N SER A 34 -5.53 0.58 -11.85
CA SER A 34 -5.13 -0.53 -12.72
C SER A 34 -4.33 -1.59 -11.93
N ASP A 35 -4.28 -2.82 -12.45
CA ASP A 35 -3.54 -3.92 -11.82
C ASP A 35 -2.05 -3.59 -11.59
N GLU A 36 -1.44 -2.80 -12.47
CA GLU A 36 -0.06 -2.34 -12.32
C GLU A 36 0.10 -1.44 -11.08
N TYR A 37 -0.76 -0.43 -10.94
CA TYR A 37 -0.72 0.49 -9.81
C TYR A 37 -1.17 -0.19 -8.50
N ALA A 38 -2.13 -1.12 -8.56
CA ALA A 38 -2.53 -1.93 -7.42
C ALA A 38 -1.36 -2.77 -6.87
N ARG A 39 -0.52 -3.37 -7.74
CA ARG A 39 0.70 -4.06 -7.33
C ARG A 39 1.73 -3.11 -6.70
N ALA A 40 1.91 -1.92 -7.28
CA ALA A 40 2.80 -0.91 -6.71
C ALA A 40 2.35 -0.50 -5.29
N VAL A 41 1.06 -0.27 -5.08
CA VAL A 41 0.45 0.02 -3.76
C VAL A 41 0.71 -1.12 -2.77
N GLY A 42 0.56 -2.38 -3.20
CA GLY A 42 0.86 -3.55 -2.39
C GLY A 42 2.31 -3.63 -1.92
N ASN A 43 3.26 -3.33 -2.81
CA ASN A 43 4.68 -3.28 -2.49
C ASN A 43 4.98 -2.15 -1.48
N ILE A 44 4.45 -0.94 -1.73
CA ILE A 44 4.59 0.20 -0.82
C ILE A 44 4.07 -0.17 0.57
N SER A 45 2.88 -0.75 0.66
CA SER A 45 2.31 -1.13 1.96
C SER A 45 3.11 -2.21 2.69
N SER A 46 3.75 -3.13 1.97
CA SER A 46 4.60 -4.16 2.58
C SER A 46 5.86 -3.55 3.19
N VAL A 47 6.48 -2.59 2.51
CA VAL A 47 7.60 -1.80 3.04
C VAL A 47 7.16 -0.99 4.25
N LEU A 48 6.01 -0.32 4.18
CA LEU A 48 5.48 0.48 5.28
C LEU A 48 5.17 -0.36 6.52
N ALA A 49 4.66 -1.59 6.37
CA ALA A 49 4.42 -2.47 7.51
C ALA A 49 5.72 -2.82 8.27
N GLY A 50 6.84 -3.01 7.56
CA GLY A 50 8.16 -3.16 8.16
C GLY A 50 8.59 -1.89 8.91
N ASN A 51 8.38 -0.73 8.28
CA ASN A 51 8.69 0.56 8.89
C ASN A 51 7.83 0.85 10.14
N SER A 52 6.55 0.47 10.16
CA SER A 52 5.68 0.65 11.34
C SER A 52 6.16 -0.14 12.56
N MET A 53 6.81 -1.30 12.37
CA MET A 53 7.42 -2.03 13.49
C MET A 53 8.66 -1.31 14.05
N ILE A 54 9.50 -0.78 13.17
CA ILE A 54 10.66 0.05 13.55
C ILE A 54 10.20 1.35 14.24
N GLU A 55 9.17 1.96 13.68
CA GLU A 55 8.55 3.16 14.21
C GLU A 55 8.03 2.89 15.62
N PHE A 56 7.24 1.84 15.83
CA PHE A 56 6.73 1.49 17.16
C PHE A 56 7.85 1.31 18.19
N GLY A 57 8.93 0.60 17.83
CA GLY A 57 10.11 0.48 18.69
C GLY A 57 10.76 1.83 19.00
N THR A 58 10.87 2.70 17.99
CA THR A 58 11.44 4.04 18.13
C THR A 58 10.52 4.99 18.91
N THR A 59 9.20 4.86 18.82
CA THR A 59 8.26 5.64 19.65
C THR A 59 8.36 5.24 21.12
N LEU A 60 8.64 3.97 21.43
CA LEU A 60 8.78 3.48 22.80
C LEU A 60 10.11 3.85 23.46
N SER A 61 11.22 3.81 22.70
CA SER A 61 12.57 3.96 23.28
C SER A 61 13.49 4.95 22.56
N GLY A 62 13.00 5.62 21.53
CA GLY A 62 13.78 6.55 20.71
C GLY A 62 13.85 7.96 21.29
N LYS A 63 14.75 8.77 20.74
CA LYS A 63 14.87 10.19 21.10
C LYS A 63 13.69 10.96 20.53
N ALA A 64 13.30 12.05 21.18
CA ALA A 64 12.20 12.91 20.73
C ALA A 64 12.37 13.40 19.28
N GLU A 65 13.61 13.67 18.85
CA GLU A 65 13.92 14.05 17.47
C GLU A 65 13.60 12.93 16.47
N ASP A 66 13.93 11.68 16.80
CA ASP A 66 13.68 10.53 15.93
C ASP A 66 12.17 10.24 15.82
N VAL A 67 11.43 10.36 16.93
CA VAL A 67 9.97 10.24 16.96
C VAL A 67 9.30 11.34 16.12
N ALA A 68 9.80 12.58 16.19
CA ALA A 68 9.29 13.68 15.38
C ALA A 68 9.52 13.44 13.88
N LYS A 69 10.70 12.97 13.48
CA LYS A 69 11.01 12.61 12.08
C LYS A 69 10.08 11.51 11.55
N LEU A 70 9.84 10.47 12.35
CA LEU A 70 8.92 9.38 11.99
C LEU A 70 7.50 9.88 11.79
N THR A 71 7.01 10.75 12.67
CA THR A 71 5.69 11.37 12.55
C THR A 71 5.56 12.14 11.23
N TYR A 72 6.60 12.90 10.86
CA TYR A 72 6.62 13.63 9.59
C TYR A 72 6.63 12.70 8.38
N PHE A 73 7.44 11.63 8.40
CA PHE A 73 7.43 10.63 7.32
C PHE A 73 6.07 9.97 7.15
N ASN A 74 5.37 9.67 8.23
CA ASN A 74 4.01 9.14 8.17
C ASN A 74 3.01 10.13 7.55
N ALA A 75 3.14 11.41 7.86
CA ALA A 75 2.32 12.44 7.22
C ALA A 75 2.58 12.50 5.69
N LEU A 76 3.85 12.39 5.26
CA LEU A 76 4.20 12.33 3.84
C LEU A 76 3.64 11.10 3.13
N VAL A 77 3.70 9.93 3.78
CA VAL A 77 3.11 8.70 3.24
C VAL A 77 1.60 8.86 3.04
N GLN A 78 0.90 9.45 4.01
CA GLN A 78 -0.53 9.74 3.88
C GLN A 78 -0.83 10.72 2.75
N GLN A 79 -0.01 11.78 2.62
CA GLN A 79 -0.12 12.72 1.51
C GLN A 79 0.07 12.02 0.15
N ASN A 80 1.02 11.09 0.03
CA ASN A 80 1.25 10.35 -1.22
C ASN A 80 0.02 9.55 -1.67
N TRP A 81 -0.74 8.96 -0.74
CA TRP A 81 -1.98 8.28 -1.09
C TRP A 81 -3.05 9.24 -1.64
N ILE A 82 -3.14 10.44 -1.06
CA ILE A 82 -4.03 11.50 -1.56
C ILE A 82 -3.64 11.90 -2.98
N LEU A 83 -2.34 12.10 -3.24
CA LEU A 83 -1.82 12.46 -4.57
C LEU A 83 -2.14 11.38 -5.61
N ILE A 84 -1.96 10.09 -5.28
CA ILE A 84 -2.28 8.99 -6.19
C ILE A 84 -3.76 9.04 -6.60
N ARG A 85 -4.68 9.26 -5.65
CA ARG A 85 -6.11 9.40 -5.96
C ARG A 85 -6.40 10.60 -6.87
N GLN A 86 -5.82 11.75 -6.54
CA GLN A 86 -6.05 12.96 -7.34
C GLN A 86 -5.52 12.81 -8.77
N MET A 87 -4.36 12.17 -8.93
CA MET A 87 -3.79 11.87 -10.25
C MET A 87 -4.68 10.91 -11.05
N ASP A 88 -5.19 9.84 -10.43
CA ASP A 88 -6.12 8.91 -11.06
C ASP A 88 -7.43 9.60 -11.49
N GLU A 89 -8.02 10.45 -10.63
CA GLU A 89 -9.19 11.24 -10.98
C GLU A 89 -8.94 12.20 -12.15
N ILE A 90 -7.77 12.85 -12.17
CA ILE A 90 -7.38 13.75 -13.27
C ILE A 90 -7.25 12.95 -14.56
N SER A 91 -6.57 11.80 -14.54
CA SER A 91 -6.41 10.93 -15.72
C SER A 91 -7.76 10.55 -16.30
N LYS A 92 -8.68 10.05 -15.46
CA LYS A 92 -10.04 9.66 -15.88
C LYS A 92 -10.86 10.82 -16.44
N LYS A 93 -10.64 12.05 -15.95
CA LYS A 93 -11.29 13.25 -16.50
C LYS A 93 -10.69 13.66 -17.85
N LEU A 94 -9.38 13.52 -18.03
CA LEU A 94 -8.70 13.80 -19.29
C LEU A 94 -9.12 12.82 -20.39
N ASP A 95 -9.17 11.52 -20.09
CA ASP A 95 -9.60 10.49 -21.05
C ASP A 95 -11.01 10.80 -21.59
N LYS A 96 -11.95 11.15 -20.70
CA LYS A 96 -13.32 11.56 -21.07
C LYS A 96 -13.40 12.82 -21.94
N LEU A 97 -12.41 13.72 -21.84
CA LEU A 97 -12.34 14.92 -22.67
C LEU A 97 -11.80 14.61 -24.07
N ILE A 98 -10.91 13.62 -24.18
CA ILE A 98 -10.27 13.22 -25.44
C ILE A 98 -11.17 12.28 -26.26
N GLU A 99 -12.02 11.48 -25.61
CA GLU A 99 -12.99 10.59 -26.28
C GLU A 99 -14.24 11.32 -26.85
N LYS A 100 -14.28 12.66 -26.79
CA LYS A 100 -15.29 13.48 -27.48
C LYS A 100 -14.87 13.80 -28.91
#